data_AF-A0AAV7NRP8-F1
#
_entry.id   AF-A0AAV7NRP8-F1
#
_cell.length_a   1.000
_cell.length_b   1.000
_cell.length_c   1.000
_cell.angle_alpha   90.00
_cell.angle_beta   90.00
_cell.angle_gamma   90.00
#
_symmetry.space_group_name_H-M   'P 1'
#
loop_
_entity.id
_entity.type
_entity.pdbx_description
1 polymer ?
#
loop_
_entity_poly.entity_id
_entity_poly.type
_entity_poly.pdbx_seq_one_letter_code
_entity_poly.pdbx_strand_id
1 'polypeptide(L)'
;MSVRAMFMELKTSLAGIDAKLDHVTEQLDRIRARVDDHDARFETLETRTSEIEDARSGDREQIAQMERLLEVIRNKNEDLEARSRVQAQRRAFLPIKRLLSQAGIGFALLYPAELRVRHEGKVLYFTDPKQANKFVRRLPKQRGAGAPGG
;
A
#
# COMPACT_ATOMS: atom_id res chain seq x y z
N MET A 1 -49.78 53.85 58.43
CA MET A 1 -49.54 54.37 57.07
C MET A 1 -50.85 54.90 56.49
N SER A 2 -50.83 56.02 55.78
CA SER A 2 -52.02 56.52 55.05
C SER A 2 -52.22 55.73 53.74
N VAL A 3 -53.46 55.52 53.31
CA VAL A 3 -53.83 54.90 52.02
C VAL A 3 -53.09 55.55 50.84
N ARG A 4 -52.86 56.86 50.91
CA ARG A 4 -52.10 57.62 49.92
C ARG A 4 -50.64 57.16 49.80
N ALA A 5 -50.01 56.76 50.91
CA ALA A 5 -48.63 56.28 50.91
C ALA A 5 -48.54 54.91 50.21
N MET A 6 -49.45 53.98 50.55
CA MET A 6 -49.55 52.68 49.87
C MET A 6 -49.79 52.83 48.37
N PHE A 7 -50.67 53.75 47.96
CA PHE A 7 -50.93 54.02 46.55
C PHE A 7 -49.68 54.53 45.80
N MET A 8 -48.89 55.41 46.43
CA MET A 8 -47.65 55.91 45.83
C MET A 8 -46.60 54.81 45.68
N GLU A 9 -46.44 53.96 46.70
CA GLU A 9 -45.53 52.82 46.65
C GLU A 9 -45.93 51.82 45.55
N LEU A 10 -47.23 51.56 45.40
CA LEU A 10 -47.76 50.68 44.35
C LEU A 10 -47.51 51.27 42.96
N LYS A 11 -47.65 52.59 42.79
CA LYS A 11 -47.31 53.29 41.54
C LYS A 11 -45.82 53.20 41.21
N THR A 12 -44.95 53.34 42.22
CA THR A 12 -43.50 53.18 42.03
C THR A 12 -43.14 51.75 41.65
N SER A 13 -43.75 50.75 42.29
CA SER A 13 -43.54 49.34 41.95
C SER A 13 -43.98 49.03 40.52
N LEU A 14 -45.16 49.54 40.11
CA LEU A 14 -45.67 49.36 38.76
C LEU A 14 -44.71 49.94 37.70
N ALA A 15 -44.22 51.15 37.89
CA ALA A 15 -43.23 51.75 37.00
C ALA A 15 -41.93 50.94 36.93
N GLY A 16 -41.52 50.31 38.03
CA GLY A 16 -40.37 49.41 38.06
C GLY A 16 -40.61 48.08 37.34
N ILE A 17 -41.85 47.60 37.32
CA ILE A 17 -42.24 46.42 36.53
C ILE A 17 -42.21 46.76 35.03
N ASP A 18 -42.77 47.90 34.63
CA ASP A 18 -42.77 48.36 33.24
C ASP A 18 -41.33 48.43 32.69
N ALA A 19 -40.42 49.06 33.43
CA ALA A 19 -39.02 49.15 33.02
C ALA A 19 -38.33 47.77 32.89
N LYS A 20 -38.70 46.80 33.75
CA LYS A 20 -38.19 45.42 33.64
C LYS A 20 -38.78 44.69 32.43
N LEU A 21 -40.05 44.94 32.11
CA LEU A 21 -40.71 44.36 30.93
C LEU A 21 -40.10 44.91 29.64
N ASP A 22 -39.81 46.20 29.58
CA ASP A 22 -39.09 46.82 28.46
C ASP A 22 -37.71 46.17 28.29
N HIS A 23 -36.97 46.01 29.39
CA HIS A 23 -35.67 45.37 29.35
C HIS A 23 -35.73 43.90 28.89
N VAL A 24 -36.71 43.13 29.37
CA VAL A 24 -36.91 41.74 28.94
C VAL A 24 -37.26 41.69 27.45
N THR A 25 -38.06 42.63 26.96
CA THR A 25 -38.40 42.73 25.53
C THR A 25 -37.15 42.96 24.69
N GLU A 26 -36.29 43.91 25.09
CA GLU A 26 -35.00 44.13 24.42
C GLU A 26 -34.09 42.90 24.45
N GLN A 27 -34.05 42.18 25.57
CA GLN A 27 -33.26 40.95 25.68
C GLN A 27 -33.78 39.85 24.75
N LEU A 28 -35.10 39.70 24.66
CA LEU A 28 -35.74 38.73 23.75
C LEU A 28 -35.46 39.06 22.29
N ASP A 29 -35.51 40.33 21.90
CA ASP A 29 -35.18 40.77 20.54
C ASP A 29 -33.71 40.45 20.19
N ARG A 30 -32.78 40.67 21.12
CA ARG A 30 -31.37 40.30 20.93
C ARG A 30 -31.18 38.80 20.83
N ILE A 31 -31.89 38.01 21.63
CA ILE A 31 -31.83 36.55 21.56
C ILE A 31 -32.36 36.08 20.20
N ARG A 32 -33.48 36.63 19.74
CA ARG A 32 -34.04 36.31 18.43
C ARG A 32 -33.04 36.57 17.30
N ALA A 33 -32.44 37.77 17.28
CA ALA A 33 -31.43 38.11 16.28
C ALA A 33 -30.21 37.16 16.30
N ARG A 34 -29.80 36.69 17.49
CA ARG A 34 -28.72 35.70 17.61
C ARG A 34 -29.12 34.30 17.14
N VAL A 35 -30.38 33.91 17.33
CA VAL A 35 -30.92 32.64 16.81
C VAL A 35 -30.93 32.69 15.28
N ASP A 36 -31.42 33.79 14.69
CA ASP A 36 -31.43 33.97 13.24
C ASP A 36 -30.00 33.92 12.64
N ASP A 37 -29.01 34.53 13.30
CA ASP A 37 -27.59 34.43 12.91
C ASP A 37 -27.06 32.99 13.01
N HIS A 38 -27.40 32.28 14.08
CA HIS A 38 -27.00 30.89 14.26
C HIS A 38 -27.60 29.99 13.19
N ASP A 39 -28.86 30.19 12.81
CA ASP A 39 -29.52 29.40 11.76
C ASP A 39 -28.80 29.57 10.41
N ALA A 40 -28.47 30.81 10.03
CA ALA A 40 -27.68 31.06 8.81
C ALA A 40 -26.28 30.42 8.85
N ARG A 41 -25.64 30.43 10.03
CA ARG A 41 -24.35 29.75 10.23
C ARG A 41 -24.47 28.24 10.15
N PHE A 42 -25.56 27.66 10.63
CA PHE A 42 -25.82 26.22 10.52
C PHE A 42 -26.02 25.80 9.06
N GLU A 43 -26.80 26.53 8.27
CA GLU A 43 -26.95 26.26 6.82
C GLU A 43 -25.60 26.28 6.08
N THR A 44 -24.74 27.23 6.44
CA THR A 44 -23.38 27.32 5.89
C THR A 44 -22.54 26.11 6.29
N LEU A 45 -22.63 25.66 7.55
CA LEU A 45 -21.89 24.50 8.04
C LEU A 45 -22.37 23.19 7.43
N GLU A 46 -23.68 23.04 7.21
CA GLU A 46 -24.24 21.87 6.52
C GLU A 46 -23.71 21.78 5.08
N THR A 47 -23.73 22.89 4.35
CA THR A 47 -23.17 22.94 2.99
C THR A 47 -21.70 22.55 2.97
N ARG A 48 -20.88 23.14 3.85
CA ARG A 48 -19.45 22.81 3.94
C ARG A 48 -19.20 21.37 4.36
N THR A 49 -20.07 20.80 5.20
CA THR A 49 -19.97 19.40 5.61
C THR A 49 -20.22 18.48 4.42
N SER A 50 -21.25 18.76 3.62
CA SER A 50 -21.54 18.01 2.39
C SER A 50 -20.35 18.04 1.41
N GLU A 51 -19.76 19.22 1.17
CA GLU A 51 -18.60 19.36 0.29
C GLU A 51 -17.38 18.55 0.78
N ILE A 52 -17.13 18.57 2.09
CA ILE A 52 -16.04 17.79 2.71
C ILE A 52 -16.31 16.29 2.59
N GLU A 53 -17.55 15.85 2.78
CA GLU A 53 -17.93 14.45 2.65
C GLU A 53 -17.73 13.93 1.23
N ASP A 54 -18.12 14.72 0.22
CA ASP A 54 -17.90 14.41 -1.19
C ASP A 54 -16.41 14.32 -1.53
N ALA A 55 -15.62 15.31 -1.13
CA ALA A 55 -14.16 15.31 -1.33
C ALA A 55 -13.50 14.09 -0.68
N ARG A 56 -13.88 13.78 0.58
CA ARG A 56 -13.38 12.61 1.30
C ARG A 56 -13.81 11.30 0.64
N SER A 57 -14.96 11.25 -0.01
CA SER A 57 -15.37 10.09 -0.82
C SER A 57 -14.43 9.90 -2.00
N GLY A 58 -14.14 10.97 -2.75
CA GLY A 58 -13.20 10.95 -3.87
C GLY A 58 -11.79 10.51 -3.47
N ASP A 59 -11.26 11.04 -2.35
CA ASP A 59 -9.94 10.65 -1.84
C ASP A 59 -9.87 9.16 -1.50
N ARG A 60 -10.93 8.59 -0.90
CA ARG A 60 -10.98 7.15 -0.61
C ARG A 60 -10.94 6.30 -1.87
N GLU A 61 -11.64 6.72 -2.93
CA GLU A 61 -11.62 6.01 -4.21
C GLU A 61 -10.23 6.05 -4.86
N GLN A 62 -9.55 7.20 -4.80
CA GLN A 62 -8.18 7.34 -5.30
C GLN A 62 -7.20 6.46 -4.51
N ILE A 63 -7.30 6.41 -3.18
CA ILE A 63 -6.50 5.52 -2.34
C ILE A 63 -6.73 4.05 -2.73
N ALA A 64 -7.99 3.63 -2.87
CA ALA A 64 -8.33 2.27 -3.28
C ALA A 64 -7.83 1.93 -4.69
N GLN A 65 -7.76 2.90 -5.60
CA GLN A 65 -7.14 2.72 -6.91
C GLN A 65 -5.61 2.57 -6.80
N MET A 66 -4.97 3.40 -5.98
CA MET A 66 -3.53 3.37 -5.78
C MET A 66 -3.07 2.04 -5.16
N GLU A 67 -3.81 1.54 -4.16
CA GLU A 67 -3.54 0.24 -3.53
C GLU A 67 -3.55 -0.91 -4.54
N ARG A 68 -4.54 -0.93 -5.45
CA ARG A 68 -4.62 -1.92 -6.54
C ARG A 68 -3.41 -1.85 -7.47
N LEU A 69 -2.98 -0.64 -7.85
CA LEU A 69 -1.81 -0.48 -8.70
C LEU A 69 -0.51 -0.93 -8.03
N LEU A 70 -0.35 -0.63 -6.74
CA LEU A 70 0.80 -1.08 -5.94
C LEU A 70 0.86 -2.61 -5.86
N GLU A 71 -0.29 -3.27 -5.70
CA GLU A 71 -0.35 -4.74 -5.69
C GLU A 71 0.06 -5.34 -7.05
N VAL A 72 -0.43 -4.78 -8.16
CA VAL A 72 -0.03 -5.21 -9.51
C VAL A 72 1.48 -5.05 -9.72
N ILE A 73 2.05 -3.91 -9.33
CA ILE A 73 3.49 -3.65 -9.47
C ILE A 73 4.31 -4.60 -8.60
N ARG A 74 3.87 -4.84 -7.35
CA ARG A 74 4.54 -5.79 -6.44
C ARG A 74 4.61 -7.18 -7.05
N ASN A 75 3.47 -7.72 -7.50
CA ASN A 75 3.40 -9.05 -8.11
C ASN A 75 4.29 -9.16 -9.36
N LYS A 76 4.32 -8.11 -10.18
CA LYS A 76 5.20 -8.06 -11.36
C LYS A 76 6.68 -8.04 -10.98
N ASN A 77 7.03 -7.31 -9.92
CA ASN A 77 8.41 -7.26 -9.44
C ASN A 77 8.86 -8.63 -8.91
N GLU A 78 8.02 -9.31 -8.12
CA GLU A 78 8.29 -10.66 -7.63
C GLU A 78 8.50 -11.68 -8.76
N ASP A 79 7.66 -11.64 -9.81
CA ASP A 79 7.83 -12.48 -11.00
C ASP A 79 9.14 -12.17 -11.74
N LEU A 80 9.49 -10.90 -11.90
CA LEU A 80 10.76 -10.50 -12.52
C LEU A 80 11.97 -10.93 -11.71
N GLU A 81 11.94 -10.80 -10.39
CA GLU A 81 13.00 -11.25 -9.49
C GLU A 81 13.15 -12.78 -9.55
N ALA A 82 12.04 -13.53 -9.54
CA ALA A 82 12.06 -14.98 -9.67
C ALA A 82 12.68 -15.42 -11.00
N ARG A 83 12.28 -14.80 -12.12
CA ARG A 83 12.86 -15.06 -13.45
C ARG A 83 14.33 -14.70 -13.52
N SER A 84 14.71 -13.56 -12.98
CA SER A 84 16.10 -13.08 -12.94
C SER A 84 16.99 -14.04 -12.15
N ARG A 85 16.53 -14.50 -10.97
CA ARG A 85 17.22 -15.50 -10.15
C ARG A 85 17.45 -16.81 -10.90
N VAL A 86 16.44 -17.32 -11.59
CA VAL A 86 16.56 -18.53 -12.42
C VAL A 86 17.56 -18.33 -13.56
N GLN A 87 17.50 -17.20 -14.25
CA GLN A 87 18.46 -16.89 -15.32
C GLN A 87 19.90 -16.77 -14.80
N ALA A 88 20.10 -16.15 -13.64
CA ALA A 88 21.41 -16.05 -12.99
C ALA A 88 21.97 -17.43 -12.62
N GLN A 89 21.15 -18.31 -12.03
CA GLN A 89 21.53 -19.70 -11.74
C GLN A 89 21.91 -20.47 -13.01
N ARG A 90 21.11 -20.34 -14.08
CA ARG A 90 21.42 -20.97 -15.38
C ARG A 90 22.73 -20.46 -15.98
N ARG A 91 23.00 -19.15 -15.88
CA ARG A 91 24.26 -18.54 -16.34
C ARG A 91 25.47 -19.09 -15.58
N ALA A 92 25.33 -19.38 -14.29
CA ALA A 92 26.40 -19.98 -13.48
C ALA A 92 26.81 -21.39 -13.95
N PHE A 93 25.93 -22.13 -14.64
CA PHE A 93 26.26 -23.42 -15.24
C PHE A 93 26.95 -23.33 -16.61
N LEU A 94 27.03 -22.15 -17.24
CA LEU A 94 27.63 -22.00 -18.58
C LEU A 94 29.10 -22.48 -18.65
N PRO A 95 30.00 -22.14 -17.71
CA PRO A 95 31.38 -22.65 -17.74
C PRO A 95 31.44 -24.17 -17.60
N ILE A 96 30.54 -24.75 -16.80
CA ILE A 96 30.49 -26.19 -16.51
C ILE A 96 30.03 -26.98 -17.74
N LYS A 97 29.01 -26.47 -18.45
CA LYS A 97 28.56 -27.04 -19.73
C LYS A 97 29.68 -27.08 -20.77
N ARG A 98 30.51 -26.02 -20.84
CA ARG A 98 31.68 -25.99 -21.74
C ARG A 98 32.66 -27.11 -21.41
N LEU A 99 32.99 -27.29 -20.12
CA LEU A 99 33.91 -28.33 -19.69
C LEU A 99 33.36 -29.75 -19.93
N LEU A 100 32.07 -29.99 -19.67
CA LEU A 100 31.41 -31.27 -19.96
C LEU A 100 31.42 -31.61 -21.45
N SER A 101 31.16 -30.60 -22.30
CA SER A 101 31.25 -30.74 -23.75
C SER A 101 32.66 -31.08 -24.22
N GLN A 102 33.69 -30.45 -23.65
CA GLN A 102 35.09 -30.76 -23.95
C GLN A 102 35.51 -32.16 -23.51
N ALA A 103 34.90 -32.68 -22.43
CA ALA A 103 35.12 -34.03 -21.95
C ALA A 103 34.30 -35.10 -22.71
N GLY A 104 33.49 -34.72 -23.70
CA GLY A 104 32.64 -35.66 -24.45
C GLY A 104 31.47 -36.24 -23.65
N ILE A 105 31.07 -35.58 -22.56
CA ILE A 105 30.04 -36.07 -21.64
C ILE A 105 28.68 -35.45 -21.98
N GLY A 106 27.66 -36.31 -22.15
CA GLY A 106 26.29 -35.86 -22.38
C GLY A 106 25.68 -35.17 -21.16
N PHE A 107 25.08 -34.00 -21.36
CA PHE A 107 24.41 -33.23 -20.30
C PHE A 107 23.13 -32.57 -20.79
N ALA A 108 22.26 -32.18 -19.86
CA ALA A 108 21.07 -31.36 -20.10
C ALA A 108 20.85 -30.40 -18.93
N LEU A 109 20.39 -29.18 -19.21
CA LEU A 109 19.98 -28.21 -18.17
C LEU A 109 18.45 -28.19 -18.09
N LEU A 110 17.90 -28.73 -17.00
CA LEU A 110 16.48 -28.88 -16.75
C LEU A 110 15.89 -27.63 -16.07
N TYR A 111 14.56 -27.49 -16.15
CA TYR A 111 13.82 -26.45 -15.45
C TYR A 111 13.75 -26.73 -13.93
N PRO A 112 13.89 -25.71 -13.05
CA PRO A 112 14.20 -24.32 -13.35
C PRO A 112 15.69 -24.06 -13.64
N ALA A 113 16.64 -24.72 -12.95
CA ALA A 113 18.07 -24.57 -13.19
C ALA A 113 18.89 -25.76 -12.64
N GLU A 114 18.62 -26.97 -13.13
CA GLU A 114 19.26 -28.19 -12.63
C GLU A 114 20.08 -28.88 -13.74
N LEU A 115 21.37 -29.12 -13.50
CA LEU A 115 22.25 -29.75 -14.47
C LEU A 115 22.23 -31.26 -14.32
N ARG A 116 21.72 -31.95 -15.34
CA ARG A 116 21.78 -33.41 -15.48
C ARG A 116 23.01 -33.81 -16.28
N VAL A 117 23.82 -34.74 -15.76
CA VAL A 117 25.05 -35.23 -16.40
C VAL A 117 25.01 -36.76 -16.47
N ARG A 118 25.35 -37.36 -17.62
CA ARG A 118 25.45 -38.82 -17.78
C ARG A 118 26.92 -39.24 -17.84
N HIS A 119 27.42 -39.91 -16.81
CA HIS A 119 28.81 -40.37 -16.73
C HIS A 119 28.87 -41.79 -16.19
N GLU A 120 29.68 -42.66 -16.79
CA GLU A 120 29.87 -44.07 -16.36
C GLU A 120 28.56 -44.85 -16.16
N GLY A 121 27.58 -44.67 -17.05
CA GLY A 121 26.27 -45.32 -16.96
C GLY A 121 25.34 -44.76 -15.87
N LYS A 122 25.79 -43.80 -15.06
CA LYS A 122 24.99 -43.12 -14.03
C LYS A 122 24.51 -41.75 -14.50
N VAL A 123 23.34 -41.35 -14.02
CA VAL A 123 22.79 -40.01 -14.24
C VAL A 123 22.87 -39.23 -12.93
N LEU A 124 23.66 -38.17 -12.93
CA LEU A 124 23.86 -37.27 -11.81
C LEU A 124 23.10 -35.97 -12.04
N TYR A 125 22.61 -35.39 -10.95
CA TYR A 125 21.86 -34.15 -10.95
C TYR A 125 22.54 -33.14 -10.02
N PHE A 126 22.67 -31.90 -10.49
CA PHE A 126 23.29 -30.82 -9.74
C PHE A 126 22.42 -29.57 -9.76
N THR A 127 21.96 -29.16 -8.58
CA THR A 127 21.25 -27.89 -8.35
C THR A 127 22.20 -26.75 -7.97
N ASP A 128 23.39 -27.07 -7.45
CA ASP A 128 24.44 -26.10 -7.13
C ASP A 128 25.57 -26.13 -8.18
N PRO A 129 25.83 -25.03 -8.90
CA PRO A 129 26.96 -24.90 -9.82
C PRO A 129 28.31 -25.23 -9.18
N LYS A 130 28.51 -24.94 -7.89
CA LYS A 130 29.78 -25.21 -7.22
C LYS A 130 30.05 -26.71 -7.11
N GLN A 131 29.02 -27.51 -6.79
CA GLN A 131 29.13 -28.96 -6.72
C GLN A 131 29.40 -29.56 -8.09
N ALA A 132 28.65 -29.12 -9.11
CA ALA A 132 28.89 -29.54 -10.49
C ALA A 132 30.30 -29.20 -10.97
N ASN A 133 30.82 -28.01 -10.64
CA ASN A 133 32.18 -27.61 -11.01
C ASN A 133 33.24 -28.48 -10.31
N LYS A 134 33.04 -28.85 -9.04
CA LYS A 134 33.92 -29.79 -8.33
C LYS A 134 33.92 -31.17 -8.99
N PHE A 135 32.75 -31.66 -9.41
CA PHE A 135 32.63 -32.92 -10.14
C PHE A 135 33.41 -32.87 -11.45
N VAL A 136 33.18 -31.84 -12.27
CA VAL A 136 33.81 -31.74 -13.59
C VAL A 136 35.33 -31.58 -13.53
N ARG A 137 35.85 -30.92 -12.50
CA ARG A 137 37.31 -30.80 -12.28
C ARG A 137 38.00 -32.10 -11.90
N ARG A 138 37.26 -33.07 -11.35
CA ARG A 138 37.78 -34.39 -10.97
C ARG A 138 37.74 -35.39 -12.14
N LEU A 139 37.07 -35.04 -13.23
CA LEU A 139 37.02 -35.90 -14.40
C LEU A 139 38.41 -35.99 -15.06
N PRO A 140 38.88 -37.19 -15.43
CA PRO A 140 40.09 -37.31 -16.21
C PRO A 140 39.89 -36.57 -17.52
N LYS A 141 40.79 -35.62 -17.83
CA LYS A 141 40.85 -35.03 -19.17
C LYS A 141 41.22 -36.15 -20.12
N GLN A 142 40.24 -36.76 -20.79
CA GLN A 142 40.53 -37.70 -21.85
C GLN A 142 41.22 -36.90 -22.96
N ARG A 143 42.55 -37.02 -23.00
CA ARG A 143 43.35 -36.78 -24.19
C ARG A 143 42.72 -37.69 -25.25
N GLY A 144 42.25 -37.12 -26.34
CA GLY A 144 41.85 -37.91 -27.50
C GLY A 144 42.99 -38.85 -27.86
N ALA A 145 42.74 -40.14 -27.71
CA ALA A 145 43.54 -41.26 -28.20
C ALA A 145 42.52 -42.38 -28.44
N GLY A 146 42.27 -42.88 -29.65
CA GLY A 146 42.80 -42.59 -30.98
C GLY A 146 42.28 -43.66 -31.98
N ALA A 147 42.47 -43.38 -33.29
CA ALA A 147 42.54 -44.32 -34.45
C ALA A 147 41.22 -45.02 -34.91
N PRO A 148 41.09 -45.60 -36.15
CA PRO A 148 42.13 -46.02 -37.13
C PRO A 148 41.87 -45.80 -38.66
N GLY A 149 42.92 -46.01 -39.47
CA GLY A 149 42.84 -46.72 -40.77
C GLY A 149 42.69 -45.89 -42.07
N GLY A 150 43.77 -45.87 -42.88
CA GLY A 150 43.84 -45.36 -44.24
C GLY A 150 45.27 -45.12 -44.67
#